data_AF-A0A0C3DZY3-F1
#
_entry.id   AF-A0A0C3DZY3-F1
#
_cell.length_a   1.000
_cell.length_b   1.000
_cell.length_c   1.000
_cell.angle_alpha   90.00
_cell.angle_beta   90.00
_cell.angle_gamma   90.00
#
_symmetry.space_group_name_H-M   'P 1'
#
loop_
_entity.id
_entity.type
_entity.pdbx_description
1 polymer ?
#
loop_
_entity_poly.entity_id
_entity_poly.type
_entity_poly.pdbx_seq_one_letter_code
_entity_poly.pdbx_strand_id
1 'polypeptide(L)'
;LWLVRSILWELYKLNFRYELYALDRTIVPDCWATSEARSQQTLLHSIFPGESGLGMWSEPLPREPHELGMCAHSMEVALPYVNNFRELLSAWPGAPSCLQLPTKMNG
;
A
#
# COMPACT_ATOMS: atom_id res chain seq x y z
N LEU A 1 15.87 5.99 22.10
CA LEU A 1 16.13 5.15 20.91
C LEU A 1 14.84 4.71 20.21
N TRP A 2 13.82 4.25 20.95
CA TRP A 2 12.51 3.84 20.39
C TRP A 2 11.85 4.94 19.54
N LEU A 3 11.71 6.15 20.08
CA LEU A 3 11.10 7.28 19.35
C LEU A 3 11.78 7.55 18.00
N VAL A 4 13.12 7.57 17.96
CA VAL A 4 13.88 7.78 16.71
C VAL A 4 13.61 6.66 15.71
N ARG A 5 13.53 5.40 16.16
CA ARG A 5 13.19 4.27 15.30
C ARG A 5 11.76 4.38 14.76
N SER A 6 10.80 4.75 15.59
CA SER A 6 9.41 4.97 15.17
C SER A 6 9.28 6.11 14.16
N ILE A 7 9.99 7.23 14.38
CA ILE A 7 10.01 8.37 13.44
C ILE A 7 10.62 7.94 12.10
N LEU A 8 11.77 7.26 12.12
CA LEU A 8 12.41 6.79 10.89
C LEU A 8 11.51 5.81 10.13
N TRP A 9 10.87 4.87 10.83
CA TRP A 9 9.93 3.94 10.22
C TRP A 9 8.76 4.66 9.55
N GLU A 10 8.15 5.63 10.25
CA GLU A 10 7.06 6.42 9.68
C GLU A 10 7.51 7.25 8.47
N LEU A 11 8.72 7.82 8.49
CA LEU A 11 9.29 8.52 7.34
C LEU A 11 9.48 7.59 6.14
N TYR A 12 10.02 6.38 6.34
CA TYR A 12 10.16 5.40 5.26
C TYR A 12 8.81 4.98 4.70
N LYS A 13 7.83 4.68 5.57
CA LYS A 13 6.47 4.32 5.16
C LYS A 13 5.82 5.44 4.34
N LEU A 14 5.96 6.68 4.80
CA LEU A 14 5.40 7.85 4.11
C LEU A 14 6.10 8.12 2.78
N ASN A 15 7.43 8.04 2.74
CA ASN A 15 8.21 8.22 1.52
C ASN A 15 7.80 7.18 0.47
N PHE A 16 7.71 5.90 0.85
CA PHE A 16 7.27 4.84 -0.05
C PHE A 16 5.85 5.07 -0.58
N ARG A 17 4.91 5.55 0.26
CA ARG A 17 3.55 5.92 -0.18
C ARG A 17 3.59 6.99 -1.28
N TYR A 18 4.38 8.05 -1.09
CA TYR A 18 4.50 9.14 -2.06
C TYR A 18 5.19 8.70 -3.36
N GLU A 19 6.28 7.92 -3.24
CA GLU A 19 6.97 7.36 -4.39
C GLU A 19 6.06 6.44 -5.20
N LEU A 20 5.32 5.54 -4.53
CA LEU A 20 4.36 4.65 -5.19
C LEU A 20 3.25 5.44 -5.88
N TYR A 21 2.72 6.49 -5.24
CA TYR A 21 1.71 7.37 -5.83
C TYR A 21 2.22 8.10 -7.08
N ALA A 22 3.41 8.70 -6.99
CA ALA A 22 4.01 9.40 -8.13
C ALA A 22 4.33 8.43 -9.27
N LEU A 23 4.82 7.23 -8.93
CA LEU A 23 5.14 6.18 -9.89
C LEU A 23 3.88 5.67 -10.60
N ASP A 24 2.84 5.33 -9.85
CA ASP A 24 1.57 4.87 -10.40
C ASP A 24 0.95 5.92 -11.35
N ARG A 25 0.97 7.21 -10.95
CA ARG A 25 0.56 8.32 -11.83
C ARG A 25 1.34 8.44 -13.12
N THR A 26 2.63 8.14 -13.07
CA THR A 26 3.50 8.24 -14.24
C THR A 26 3.31 7.06 -15.18
N ILE A 27 3.04 5.87 -14.63
CA ILE A 27 2.91 4.64 -15.40
C ILE A 27 1.53 4.49 -16.03
N VAL A 28 0.45 4.83 -15.30
CA VAL A 28 -0.94 4.73 -15.78
C VAL A 28 -1.65 6.10 -15.75
N PRO A 29 -1.14 7.12 -16.47
CA PRO A 29 -1.68 8.48 -16.40
C PRO A 29 -3.16 8.58 -16.78
N ASP A 30 -3.64 7.71 -17.68
CA ASP A 30 -5.03 7.68 -18.13
C ASP A 30 -6.00 7.29 -17.01
N CYS A 31 -5.62 6.36 -16.13
CA CYS A 31 -6.43 5.98 -14.96
C CYS A 31 -6.59 7.17 -13.99
N TRP A 32 -5.62 8.10 -13.96
CA TRP A 32 -5.66 9.29 -13.12
C TRP A 32 -6.35 10.50 -13.75
N ALA A 33 -6.52 10.51 -15.07
CA ALA A 33 -7.20 11.57 -15.81
C ALA A 33 -8.72 11.34 -15.98
N THR A 34 -9.20 10.14 -15.66
CA THR A 34 -10.59 9.70 -15.87
C THR A 34 -11.37 9.61 -14.57
N SER A 35 -12.63 9.14 -14.64
CA SER A 35 -13.44 8.83 -13.46
C SER A 35 -12.86 7.72 -12.58
N GLU A 36 -11.87 6.96 -13.08
CA GLU A 36 -11.21 5.88 -12.35
C GLU A 36 -10.20 6.37 -11.31
N ALA A 37 -9.83 7.66 -11.34
CA ALA A 37 -8.83 8.23 -10.44
C ALA A 37 -9.17 8.01 -8.96
N ARG A 38 -10.47 8.05 -8.61
CA ARG A 38 -10.93 7.79 -7.24
C ARG A 38 -10.76 6.32 -6.85
N SER A 39 -11.02 5.40 -7.77
CA SER A 39 -10.84 3.96 -7.55
C SER A 39 -9.36 3.64 -7.40
N GLN A 40 -8.51 4.21 -8.26
CA GLN A 40 -7.06 4.08 -8.17
C GLN A 40 -6.50 4.62 -6.86
N GLN A 41 -6.98 5.80 -6.43
CA GLN A 41 -6.61 6.38 -5.14
C GLN A 41 -7.06 5.49 -3.96
N THR A 42 -8.29 4.96 -4.01
CA THR A 42 -8.81 4.04 -2.99
C THR A 42 -7.95 2.77 -2.90
N LEU A 43 -7.61 2.19 -4.04
CA LEU A 43 -6.74 1.02 -4.12
C LEU A 43 -5.34 1.31 -3.58
N LEU A 44 -4.77 2.48 -3.90
CA LEU A 44 -3.45 2.86 -3.37
C LEU A 44 -3.49 3.00 -1.84
N HIS A 45 -4.55 3.60 -1.29
CA HIS A 45 -4.72 3.72 0.15
C HIS A 45 -4.91 2.37 0.85
N SER A 46 -5.61 1.41 0.22
CA SER A 46 -5.89 0.10 0.81
C SER A 46 -4.65 -0.80 0.94
N ILE A 47 -3.52 -0.45 0.32
CA ILE A 47 -2.23 -1.15 0.46
C ILE A 47 -1.63 -0.95 1.85
N PHE A 48 -2.02 0.12 2.53
CA PHE A 48 -1.43 0.50 3.80
C PHE A 48 -2.43 0.32 4.95
N PRO A 49 -1.97 -0.14 6.12
CA PRO A 49 -2.81 -0.15 7.31
C PRO A 49 -3.13 1.29 7.73
N GLY A 50 -4.37 1.50 8.21
CA GLY A 50 -4.86 2.82 8.60
C GLY A 50 -6.28 3.13 8.14
N GLU A 51 -6.90 4.14 8.75
CA GLU A 51 -8.20 4.63 8.26
C GLU A 51 -8.01 5.35 6.92
N SER A 52 -8.65 4.81 5.90
CA SER A 52 -8.72 5.36 4.55
C SER A 52 -9.35 6.76 4.57
N GLY A 53 -8.54 7.80 4.69
CA GLY A 53 -8.93 9.14 4.28
C GLY A 53 -8.31 10.25 5.11
N LEU A 54 -7.52 11.10 4.46
CA LEU A 54 -7.14 12.50 4.79
C LEU A 54 -6.64 12.86 6.21
N GLY A 55 -6.89 12.05 7.24
CA GLY A 55 -6.35 12.09 8.59
C GLY A 55 -5.08 11.27 8.74
N MET A 56 -4.21 11.31 7.72
CA MET A 56 -2.92 10.60 7.68
C MET A 56 -1.97 10.98 8.85
N TRP A 57 -2.29 12.08 9.55
CA TRP A 57 -1.54 12.64 10.66
C TRP A 57 -2.15 12.31 12.03
N SER A 58 -3.32 11.68 12.06
CA SER A 58 -4.03 11.35 13.30
C SER A 58 -3.68 9.96 13.84
N GLU A 59 -2.94 9.16 13.07
CA GLU A 59 -2.51 7.83 13.50
C GLU A 59 -1.39 7.93 14.54
N PRO A 60 -1.50 7.19 15.65
CA PRO A 60 -0.41 7.12 16.62
C PRO A 60 0.82 6.49 15.97
N LEU A 61 2.01 6.90 16.42
CA LEU A 61 3.25 6.21 16.06
C LEU A 61 3.08 4.71 16.36
N PRO A 62 3.43 3.81 15.43
CA PRO A 62 3.26 2.38 15.64
C PRO A 62 4.09 1.97 16.84
N ARG A 63 3.41 1.33 17.81
CA ARG A 63 4.07 0.71 18.95
C ARG A 63 4.79 -0.57 18.52
N GLU A 64 4.17 -1.30 17.60
CA GLU A 64 4.68 -2.53 17.01
C GLU A 64 4.52 -2.50 15.48
N PRO A 65 5.59 -2.23 14.71
CA PRO A 65 5.51 -2.05 13.26
C PRO A 65 5.18 -3.33 12.47
N HIS A 66 5.06 -4.48 13.14
CA HIS A 66 4.85 -5.80 12.53
C HIS A 66 3.49 -6.43 12.87
N GLU A 67 2.56 -5.65 13.43
CA GLU A 67 1.20 -6.13 13.74
C GLU A 67 0.25 -6.06 12.52
N LEU A 68 0.48 -5.14 11.59
CA LEU A 68 -0.44 -4.84 10.48
C LEU A 68 0.31 -4.47 9.19
N GLY A 69 -0.41 -4.51 8.05
CA GLY A 69 0.14 -4.17 6.74
C GLY A 69 0.90 -5.31 6.08
N MET A 70 1.55 -5.01 4.94
CA MET A 70 2.34 -6.00 4.19
C MET A 70 3.53 -6.59 4.97
N CYS A 71 3.97 -5.91 6.03
CA CYS A 71 5.08 -6.35 6.89
C CYS A 71 4.61 -7.03 8.19
N ALA A 72 3.33 -7.39 8.28
CA ALA A 72 2.80 -8.09 9.44
C ALA A 72 3.44 -9.49 9.59
N HIS A 73 3.61 -9.94 10.84
CA HIS A 73 4.15 -11.28 11.11
C HIS A 73 3.21 -12.42 10.66
N SER A 74 1.90 -12.20 10.76
CA SER A 74 0.90 -13.14 10.30
C SER A 74 0.62 -12.94 8.82
N MET A 75 0.71 -14.03 8.06
CA MET A 75 0.36 -14.04 6.64
C MET A 75 -1.11 -13.68 6.45
N GLU A 76 -1.99 -14.17 7.32
CA GLU A 76 -3.43 -13.89 7.32
C GLU A 76 -3.70 -12.37 7.39
N VAL A 77 -2.91 -11.66 8.20
CA VAL A 77 -3.01 -10.20 8.34
C VAL A 77 -2.35 -9.46 7.18
N ALA A 78 -1.21 -9.95 6.68
CA ALA A 78 -0.49 -9.29 5.59
C ALA A 78 -1.18 -9.45 4.22
N LEU A 79 -1.84 -10.59 4.00
CA LEU A 79 -2.35 -11.02 2.70
C LEU A 79 -3.30 -10.02 2.02
N PRO A 80 -4.25 -9.36 2.71
CA PRO A 80 -5.09 -8.34 2.08
C PRO A 80 -4.27 -7.18 1.51
N TYR A 81 -3.31 -6.66 2.26
CA TYR A 81 -2.46 -5.55 1.83
C TYR A 81 -1.55 -5.95 0.66
N VAL A 82 -0.97 -7.16 0.71
CA VAL A 82 -0.17 -7.72 -0.38
C VAL A 82 -1.03 -7.89 -1.64
N ASN A 83 -2.26 -8.36 -1.50
CA ASN A 83 -3.16 -8.52 -2.63
C ASN A 83 -3.60 -7.18 -3.24
N ASN A 84 -3.83 -6.14 -2.42
CA ASN A 84 -4.12 -4.79 -2.90
C ASN A 84 -2.91 -4.20 -3.65
N PHE A 85 -1.69 -4.43 -3.14
CA PHE A 85 -0.47 -3.98 -3.82
C PHE A 85 -0.29 -4.71 -5.15
N ARG A 86 -0.52 -6.02 -5.17
CA ARG A 86 -0.50 -6.85 -6.38
C ARG A 86 -1.55 -6.40 -7.39
N GLU A 87 -2.75 -6.03 -6.95
CA GLU A 87 -3.80 -5.49 -7.83
C GLU A 87 -3.37 -4.16 -8.46
N LEU A 88 -2.79 -3.24 -7.69
CA LEU A 88 -2.25 -1.98 -8.22
C LEU A 88 -1.20 -2.24 -9.32
N LEU A 89 -0.24 -3.11 -9.04
CA LEU A 89 0.83 -3.45 -9.98
C LEU A 89 0.32 -4.21 -11.21
N SER A 90 -0.77 -4.98 -11.09
CA SER A 90 -1.34 -5.75 -12.20
C SER A 90 -1.96 -4.85 -13.28
N ALA A 91 -2.35 -3.62 -12.92
CA ALA A 91 -2.87 -2.63 -13.85
C ALA A 91 -1.77 -1.95 -14.68
N TRP A 92 -0.49 -2.10 -14.31
CA TRP A 92 0.60 -1.46 -15.02
C TRP A 92 0.85 -2.12 -16.39
N PRO A 93 1.21 -1.33 -17.43
CA PRO A 93 1.57 -1.88 -18.73
C PRO A 93 2.80 -2.78 -18.59
N GLY A 94 2.69 -4.00 -19.13
CA GLY A 94 3.76 -4.99 -19.06
C GLY A 94 3.85 -5.74 -17.72
N ALA A 95 2.84 -5.62 -16.84
CA ALA A 95 2.78 -6.38 -15.61
C ALA A 95 2.91 -7.90 -15.86
N PRO A 96 3.77 -8.61 -15.11
CA PRO A 96 3.90 -10.06 -15.22
C PRO A 96 2.57 -10.78 -15.02
N SER A 97 2.33 -11.85 -15.78
CA SER A 97 1.10 -12.66 -15.69
C SER A 97 0.87 -13.28 -14.31
N CYS A 98 1.93 -13.48 -13.51
CA CYS A 98 1.81 -13.96 -12.13
C CYS A 98 1.08 -12.97 -11.20
N LEU A 99 0.97 -11.69 -11.57
CA LEU A 99 0.23 -10.68 -10.79
C LEU A 99 -1.28 -10.65 -11.12
N GLN A 100 -1.75 -11.46 -12.07
CA GLN A 100 -3.16 -11.44 -12.49
C GLN A 100 -4.08 -12.13 -11.49
N LEU A 101 -3.54 -12.96 -10.59
CA LEU A 101 -4.32 -13.74 -9.63
C LEU A 101 -3.95 -13.40 -8.19
N PRO A 102 -4.92 -13.40 -7.25
CA PRO A 102 -4.64 -13.26 -5.83
C PRO A 102 -3.73 -14.35 -5.31
N THR A 103 -2.81 -13.92 -4.44
CA THR A 103 -2.07 -14.86 -3.60
C THR A 103 -3.08 -15.50 -2.67
N LYS A 104 -3.07 -16.83 -2.64
CA LYS A 104 -3.87 -17.64 -1.73
C LYS A 104 -2.97 -18.16 -0.63
N MET A 105 -3.51 -18.26 0.57
CA MET A 105 -2.86 -19.01 1.63
C MET A 105 -2.92 -20.49 1.25
N ASN A 106 -1.77 -21.14 1.15
CA ASN A 106 -1.72 -22.60 1.08
C ASN A 106 -2.10 -23.11 2.47
N GLY A 107 -3.16 -23.90 2.56
CA GLY A 107 -3.65 -24.48 3.82
C GLY A 107 -2.68 -25.48 4.43
#